data_AF-A0A4D4KSA1-F1
#
_entry.id   AF-A0A4D4KSA1-F1
#
_cell.length_a   1.000
_cell.length_b   1.000
_cell.length_c   1.000
_cell.angle_alpha   90.00
_cell.angle_beta   90.00
_cell.angle_gamma   90.00
#
_symmetry.space_group_name_H-M   'P 1'
#
loop_
_entity.id
_entity.type
_entity.pdbx_description
1 polymer ?
#
loop_
_entity_poly.entity_id
_entity_poly.type
_entity_poly.pdbx_seq_one_letter_code
_entity_poly.pdbx_strand_id
1 'polypeptide(L)'
;MTTPNERLSQAETLQFLAAHANNPPYIPERDDSLDTMTPQACPKGVHADWAVDSEDTHTCPWCALDQARAESDKHRNERDELKKRVAELDRELGKTIDQRDRVEDVADQLAYAIAPAEAIGEHSSENDPWQNALDIVTPAAKVDELKKQVAALNDRLHDAAVTRSEPS
;
A
#
# COMPACT_ATOMS: atom_id res chain seq x y z
N MET A 1 -51.22 -10.46 6.40
CA MET A 1 -49.76 -10.62 6.18
C MET A 1 -49.47 -10.12 4.78
N THR A 2 -48.94 -8.91 4.67
CA THR A 2 -48.62 -8.26 3.39
C THR A 2 -47.21 -7.71 3.53
N THR A 3 -46.29 -8.18 2.70
CA THR A 3 -44.84 -7.96 2.79
C THR A 3 -44.45 -6.57 2.28
N PRO A 4 -43.57 -5.80 2.97
CA PRO A 4 -43.32 -4.39 2.65
C PRO A 4 -42.06 -4.17 1.80
N ASN A 5 -41.87 -4.93 0.70
CA ASN A 5 -40.62 -4.82 -0.06
C ASN A 5 -40.74 -5.04 -1.58
N GLU A 6 -41.84 -4.56 -2.19
CA GLU A 6 -41.87 -4.39 -3.64
C GLU A 6 -41.29 -3.01 -3.99
N ARG A 7 -40.14 -3.00 -4.67
CA ARG A 7 -39.60 -1.78 -5.27
C ARG A 7 -40.52 -1.38 -6.42
N LEU A 8 -41.12 -0.20 -6.32
CA LEU A 8 -41.91 0.38 -7.39
C LEU A 8 -41.09 0.41 -8.68
N SER A 9 -41.74 0.04 -9.79
CA SER A 9 -41.15 0.22 -11.12
C SER A 9 -40.95 1.71 -11.42
N GLN A 10 -40.12 2.00 -12.42
CA GLN A 10 -39.82 3.38 -12.81
C GLN A 10 -41.09 4.13 -13.26
N ALA A 11 -42.01 3.43 -13.93
CA ALA A 11 -43.29 4.01 -14.36
C ALA A 11 -44.18 4.36 -13.15
N GLU A 12 -44.27 3.48 -12.16
CA GLU A 12 -45.03 3.73 -10.93
C GLU A 12 -44.42 4.85 -10.10
N THR A 13 -43.09 4.96 -10.08
CA THR A 13 -42.37 6.06 -9.43
C THR A 13 -42.72 7.40 -10.07
N LEU A 14 -42.72 7.47 -11.41
CA LEU A 14 -43.08 8.68 -12.13
C LEU A 14 -44.55 9.05 -11.95
N GLN A 15 -45.45 8.07 -11.90
CA GLN A 15 -46.87 8.30 -11.65
C GLN A 15 -47.13 8.79 -10.22
N PHE A 16 -46.42 8.24 -9.24
CA PHE A 16 -46.46 8.68 -7.86
C PHE A 16 -45.96 10.12 -7.72
N LEU A 17 -44.82 10.46 -8.34
CA LEU A 17 -44.27 11.81 -8.34
C LEU A 17 -45.19 12.81 -9.05
N ALA A 18 -45.79 12.44 -10.18
CA ALA A 18 -46.73 13.29 -10.91
C ALA A 18 -48.02 13.55 -10.10
N ALA A 19 -48.53 12.55 -9.38
CA ALA A 19 -49.72 12.68 -8.53
C ALA A 19 -49.50 13.62 -7.32
N HIS A 20 -48.27 13.72 -6.83
CA HIS A 20 -47.90 14.56 -5.69
C HIS A 20 -47.18 15.86 -6.08
N ALA A 21 -46.96 16.10 -7.38
CA ALA A 21 -46.25 17.28 -7.88
C ALA A 21 -46.98 18.61 -7.55
N ASN A 22 -48.31 18.59 -7.44
CA ASN A 22 -49.13 19.77 -7.12
C ASN A 22 -49.53 19.85 -5.65
N ASN A 23 -49.15 18.86 -4.84
CA ASN A 23 -49.40 18.85 -3.40
C ASN A 23 -48.10 18.46 -2.71
N PRO A 24 -47.08 19.35 -2.72
CA PRO A 24 -45.88 19.10 -1.94
C PRO A 24 -46.32 18.80 -0.51
N PRO A 25 -45.73 17.78 0.15
CA PRO A 25 -46.06 17.48 1.53
C PRO A 25 -46.02 18.79 2.32
N TYR A 26 -47.06 19.08 3.08
CA TYR A 26 -47.07 20.21 4.00
C TYR A 26 -45.87 20.02 4.92
N ILE A 27 -44.78 20.71 4.61
CA ILE A 27 -43.69 20.95 5.52
C ILE A 27 -44.28 22.03 6.42
N PRO A 28 -44.60 21.73 7.69
CA PRO A 28 -45.01 22.78 8.60
C PRO A 28 -43.99 23.89 8.47
N GLU A 29 -44.44 25.13 8.26
CA GLU A 29 -43.54 26.28 8.40
C GLU A 29 -42.80 26.04 9.70
N ARG A 30 -41.48 25.91 9.59
CA ARG A 30 -40.62 25.77 10.75
C ARG A 30 -40.95 27.00 11.57
N ASP A 31 -41.62 26.80 12.70
CA ASP A 31 -41.93 27.88 13.61
C ASP A 31 -40.56 28.39 14.07
N ASP A 32 -40.06 29.44 13.40
CA ASP A 32 -38.75 30.05 13.64
C ASP A 32 -38.77 30.86 14.95
N SER A 33 -39.62 30.47 15.91
CA SER A 33 -39.42 30.76 17.32
C SER A 33 -38.17 30.00 17.80
N LEU A 34 -37.03 30.47 17.31
CA LEU A 34 -35.67 30.21 17.76
C LEU A 34 -35.47 30.76 19.19
N ASP A 35 -36.21 30.27 20.18
CA ASP A 35 -35.77 30.34 21.59
C ASP A 35 -34.67 29.28 21.87
N THR A 36 -33.91 28.85 20.86
CA THR A 36 -33.70 27.40 20.65
C THR A 36 -32.33 26.81 21.00
N MET A 37 -31.40 27.58 21.56
CA MET A 37 -30.24 27.02 22.30
C MET A 37 -29.88 28.02 23.41
N THR A 38 -30.70 28.07 24.46
CA THR A 38 -30.56 29.05 25.55
C THR A 38 -29.88 28.44 26.75
N PRO A 39 -28.61 28.14 26.60
CA PRO A 39 -27.61 29.18 26.51
C PRO A 39 -27.59 29.84 27.87
N GLN A 40 -28.47 30.79 28.23
CA GLN A 40 -28.87 32.03 27.53
C GLN A 40 -27.74 33.05 27.19
N ALA A 41 -26.58 33.19 27.81
CA ALA A 41 -25.78 32.31 28.62
C ALA A 41 -24.89 31.35 27.80
N CYS A 42 -24.65 31.70 26.54
CA CYS A 42 -23.59 31.08 25.76
C CYS A 42 -22.22 31.75 25.91
N PRO A 43 -21.14 30.96 26.07
CA PRO A 43 -20.02 31.25 26.96
C PRO A 43 -18.78 31.77 26.31
N LYS A 44 -18.98 32.65 25.35
CA LYS A 44 -18.17 33.84 25.52
C LYS A 44 -18.84 34.82 26.51
N GLY A 45 -20.02 34.48 27.06
CA GLY A 45 -20.57 34.93 28.36
C GLY A 45 -21.26 33.80 29.17
N VAL A 46 -20.47 33.03 29.94
CA VAL A 46 -20.72 31.69 30.51
C VAL A 46 -21.82 31.65 31.59
N HIS A 47 -23.08 31.49 31.15
CA HIS A 47 -24.21 30.97 31.96
C HIS A 47 -24.97 31.90 32.95
N ALA A 48 -24.81 33.23 32.90
CA ALA A 48 -25.05 34.16 34.01
C ALA A 48 -26.33 34.07 34.88
N ASP A 49 -27.53 33.71 34.41
CA ASP A 49 -28.77 33.79 35.23
C ASP A 49 -29.61 32.50 35.19
N TRP A 50 -28.97 31.37 34.89
CA TRP A 50 -29.67 30.11 34.67
C TRP A 50 -30.55 29.68 35.87
N ALA A 51 -31.89 29.72 35.71
CA ALA A 51 -32.79 28.75 36.33
C ALA A 51 -33.25 27.78 35.22
N VAL A 52 -32.73 26.56 35.34
CA VAL A 52 -32.89 25.41 34.45
C VAL A 52 -33.51 24.33 35.32
N ASP A 53 -34.81 24.41 35.59
CA ASP A 53 -35.52 23.52 36.51
C ASP A 53 -35.82 22.14 35.92
N SER A 54 -34.96 21.64 35.03
CA SER A 54 -34.93 20.22 34.67
C SER A 54 -33.57 19.62 35.05
N GLU A 55 -33.59 18.70 36.00
CA GLU A 55 -32.47 18.13 36.77
C GLU A 55 -31.29 17.51 35.99
N ASP A 56 -31.19 17.59 34.66
CA ASP A 56 -30.39 16.61 33.92
C ASP A 56 -29.44 17.07 32.80
N THR A 57 -29.07 18.35 32.62
CA THR A 57 -27.93 18.63 31.70
C THR A 57 -27.10 19.88 32.02
N HIS A 58 -25.94 19.67 32.67
CA HIS A 58 -24.94 20.70 32.99
C HIS A 58 -24.03 21.13 31.82
N THR A 59 -24.35 20.84 30.56
CA THR A 59 -23.49 21.21 29.43
C THR A 59 -24.19 22.22 28.54
N CYS A 60 -23.61 23.40 28.40
CA CYS A 60 -24.09 24.38 27.43
C CYS A 60 -23.93 23.88 26.00
N PRO A 61 -25.03 23.81 25.22
CA PRO A 61 -25.02 23.46 23.82
C PRO A 61 -23.93 24.14 22.97
N TRP A 62 -23.57 25.39 23.23
CA TRP A 62 -22.58 26.10 22.42
C TRP A 62 -21.14 25.72 22.72
N CYS A 63 -20.79 25.52 23.98
CA CYS A 63 -19.47 25.00 24.33
C CYS A 63 -19.30 23.58 23.80
N ALA A 64 -20.34 22.76 23.88
CA ALA A 64 -20.34 21.44 23.27
C ALA A 64 -20.13 21.50 21.76
N LEU A 65 -20.77 22.44 21.05
CA LEU A 65 -20.55 22.65 19.62
C LEU A 65 -19.13 23.12 19.29
N ASP A 66 -18.57 24.06 20.06
CA ASP A 66 -17.20 24.54 19.83
C ASP A 66 -16.16 23.45 20.12
N GLN A 67 -16.38 22.62 21.14
CA GLN A 67 -15.55 21.44 21.40
C GLN A 67 -15.66 20.42 20.27
N ALA A 68 -16.87 20.08 19.84
CA ALA A 68 -17.09 19.15 18.74
C ALA A 68 -16.45 19.66 17.43
N ARG A 69 -16.49 20.97 17.17
CA ARG A 69 -15.80 21.60 16.04
C ARG A 69 -14.28 21.47 16.16
N ALA A 70 -13.72 21.82 17.33
CA ALA A 70 -12.28 21.72 17.57
C ALA A 70 -11.77 20.28 17.43
N GLU A 71 -12.54 19.30 17.91
CA GLU A 71 -12.26 17.87 17.73
C GLU A 71 -12.35 17.46 16.26
N SER A 72 -13.37 17.91 15.54
CA SER A 72 -13.51 17.66 14.11
C SER A 72 -12.32 18.20 13.31
N ASP A 73 -11.89 19.43 13.60
CA ASP A 73 -10.73 20.05 12.97
C ASP A 73 -9.43 19.30 13.30
N LYS A 74 -9.25 18.88 14.56
CA LYS A 74 -8.12 18.03 14.96
C LYS A 74 -8.09 16.73 14.16
N HIS A 75 -9.21 16.02 14.08
CA HIS A 75 -9.29 14.76 13.34
C HIS A 75 -9.14 14.95 11.82
N ARG A 76 -9.58 16.09 11.28
CA ARG A 76 -9.34 16.45 9.89
C ARG A 76 -7.84 16.66 9.62
N ASN A 77 -7.17 17.41 10.48
CA ASN A 77 -5.73 17.65 10.36
C ASN A 77 -4.93 16.35 10.48
N GLU A 78 -5.28 15.50 11.44
CA GLU A 78 -4.66 14.17 11.62
C GLU A 78 -4.85 13.28 10.39
N ARG A 79 -6.07 13.26 9.82
CA ARG A 79 -6.35 12.52 8.58
C ARG A 79 -5.51 13.04 7.40
N ASP A 80 -5.36 14.35 7.29
CA ASP A 80 -4.58 14.95 6.20
C ASP A 80 -3.09 14.65 6.35
N GLU A 81 -2.55 14.64 7.58
CA GLU A 81 -1.17 14.22 7.84
C GLU A 81 -0.95 12.73 7.56
N LEU A 82 -1.86 11.85 8.01
CA LEU A 82 -1.78 10.43 7.71
C LEU A 82 -1.85 10.15 6.20
N LYS A 83 -2.70 10.87 5.47
CA LYS A 83 -2.76 10.76 4.00
C LYS A 83 -1.45 11.16 3.33
N LYS A 84 -0.82 12.24 3.78
CA LYS A 84 0.50 12.65 3.27
C LYS A 84 1.54 11.56 3.54
N ARG A 85 1.54 10.98 4.75
CA ARG A 85 2.49 9.93 5.13
C ARG A 85 2.29 8.65 4.32
N VAL A 86 1.05 8.22 4.11
CA VAL A 86 0.73 7.08 3.23
C VAL A 86 1.23 7.36 1.80
N ALA A 87 0.94 8.52 1.24
CA ALA A 87 1.40 8.88 -0.11
C ALA A 87 2.93 9.00 -0.23
N GLU A 88 3.64 9.30 0.85
CA GLU A 88 5.10 9.25 0.90
C GLU A 88 5.61 7.80 0.90
N LEU A 89 5.07 6.96 1.78
CA LEU A 89 5.43 5.55 1.88
C LEU A 89 5.14 4.80 0.59
N ASP A 90 4.02 5.06 -0.08
CA ASP A 90 3.68 4.44 -1.36
C ASP A 90 4.73 4.78 -2.44
N ARG A 91 5.24 6.02 -2.44
CA ARG A 91 6.31 6.43 -3.37
C ARG A 91 7.66 5.79 -3.02
N GLU A 92 7.99 5.68 -1.74
CA GLU A 92 9.22 5.02 -1.29
C GLU A 92 9.19 3.51 -1.58
N LEU A 93 8.04 2.88 -1.36
CA LEU A 93 7.82 1.47 -1.67
C LEU A 93 7.95 1.22 -3.18
N GLY A 94 7.35 2.08 -4.01
CA GLY A 94 7.50 2.01 -5.46
C GLY A 94 8.98 2.04 -5.89
N LYS A 95 9.77 2.97 -5.36
CA LYS A 95 11.22 3.05 -5.64
C LYS A 95 11.97 1.78 -5.21
N THR A 96 11.58 1.20 -4.08
CA THR A 96 12.20 -0.01 -3.54
C THR A 96 11.89 -1.22 -4.42
N ILE A 97 10.65 -1.34 -4.89
CA ILE A 97 10.24 -2.36 -5.86
C ILE A 97 11.02 -2.18 -7.17
N ASP A 98 11.06 -0.97 -7.73
CA ASP A 98 11.83 -0.69 -8.95
C ASP A 98 13.32 -1.05 -8.80
N GLN A 99 13.89 -0.82 -7.60
CA GLN A 99 15.28 -1.19 -7.32
C GLN A 99 15.45 -2.70 -7.23
N ARG A 100 14.55 -3.39 -6.54
CA ARG A 100 14.57 -4.85 -6.44
C ARG A 100 14.49 -5.46 -7.84
N ASP A 101 13.50 -5.08 -8.64
CA ASP A 101 13.27 -5.66 -9.97
C ASP A 101 14.51 -5.47 -10.87
N ARG A 102 15.15 -4.30 -10.84
CA ARG A 102 16.43 -4.08 -11.56
C ARG A 102 17.56 -5.00 -11.07
N VAL A 103 17.63 -5.29 -9.78
CA VAL A 103 18.65 -6.19 -9.23
C VAL A 103 18.35 -7.63 -9.62
N GLU A 104 17.08 -8.05 -9.58
CA GLU A 104 16.65 -9.37 -10.02
C GLU A 104 16.97 -9.60 -11.50
N ASP A 105 16.67 -8.63 -12.38
CA ASP A 105 17.02 -8.70 -13.81
C ASP A 105 18.53 -8.88 -14.05
N VAL A 106 19.35 -8.15 -13.30
CA VAL A 106 20.82 -8.24 -13.40
C VAL A 106 21.32 -9.58 -12.86
N ALA A 107 20.73 -10.08 -11.76
CA ALA A 107 21.08 -11.36 -11.19
C ALA A 107 20.73 -12.52 -12.15
N ASP A 108 19.56 -12.46 -12.81
CA ASP A 108 19.17 -13.42 -13.84
C ASP A 108 20.15 -13.40 -15.03
N GLN A 109 20.48 -12.22 -15.54
CA GLN A 109 21.47 -12.07 -16.62
C GLN A 109 22.82 -12.68 -16.24
N LEU A 110 23.27 -12.45 -14.99
CA LEU A 110 24.53 -13.01 -14.49
C LEU A 110 24.47 -14.54 -14.39
N ALA A 111 23.37 -15.08 -13.84
CA ALA A 111 23.18 -16.52 -13.71
C ALA A 111 23.17 -17.22 -15.08
N TYR A 112 22.46 -16.65 -16.06
CA TYR A 112 22.42 -17.18 -17.43
C TYR A 112 23.75 -17.04 -18.18
N ALA A 113 24.59 -16.06 -17.82
CA ALA A 113 25.94 -15.95 -18.36
C ALA A 113 26.88 -17.03 -17.82
N ILE A 114 26.61 -17.55 -16.61
CA ILE A 114 27.39 -18.63 -15.99
C ILE A 114 26.99 -19.99 -16.59
N ALA A 115 25.69 -20.26 -16.67
CA ALA A 115 25.16 -21.53 -17.16
C ALA A 115 23.76 -21.36 -17.75
N PRO A 116 23.37 -22.17 -18.75
CA PRO A 116 22.06 -22.05 -19.39
C PRO A 116 20.95 -22.51 -18.44
N ALA A 117 19.71 -22.07 -18.71
CA ALA A 117 18.55 -22.33 -17.85
C ALA A 117 18.29 -23.83 -17.61
N GLU A 118 18.63 -24.70 -18.56
CA GLU A 118 18.48 -26.16 -18.42
C GLU A 118 19.42 -26.74 -17.34
N ALA A 119 20.53 -26.05 -17.04
CA ALA A 119 21.49 -26.47 -16.03
C ALA A 119 21.18 -25.89 -14.64
N ILE A 120 20.70 -24.63 -14.56
CA ILE A 120 20.44 -23.94 -13.29
C ILE A 120 18.96 -23.96 -12.87
N GLY A 121 18.06 -24.38 -13.76
CA GLY A 121 16.62 -24.45 -13.54
C GLY A 121 15.92 -23.09 -13.63
N GLU A 122 14.58 -23.12 -13.53
CA GLU A 122 13.73 -21.92 -13.46
C GLU A 122 13.44 -21.53 -12.00
N HIS A 123 13.17 -20.25 -11.74
CA HIS A 123 12.77 -19.79 -10.42
C HIS A 123 11.50 -20.50 -9.95
N SER A 124 11.58 -21.15 -8.79
CA SER A 124 10.41 -21.72 -8.11
C SER A 124 10.60 -21.63 -6.61
N SER A 125 9.57 -21.95 -5.83
CA SER A 125 9.68 -22.00 -4.37
C SER A 125 10.74 -22.98 -3.85
N GLU A 126 11.13 -23.95 -4.68
CA GLU A 126 12.11 -25.00 -4.33
C GLU A 126 13.42 -24.89 -5.12
N ASN A 127 13.52 -23.94 -6.06
CA ASN A 127 14.70 -23.79 -6.93
C ASN A 127 15.15 -22.33 -7.00
N ASP A 128 16.40 -22.09 -6.59
CA ASP A 128 17.09 -20.80 -6.72
C ASP A 128 18.17 -20.92 -7.81
N PRO A 129 17.90 -20.42 -9.03
CA PRO A 129 18.85 -20.50 -10.13
C PRO A 129 20.12 -19.67 -9.90
N TRP A 130 20.09 -18.63 -9.05
CA TRP A 130 21.28 -17.84 -8.75
C TRP A 130 22.25 -18.63 -7.89
N GLN A 131 21.75 -19.32 -6.87
CA GLN A 131 22.58 -20.20 -6.04
C GLN A 131 23.12 -21.37 -6.86
N ASN A 132 22.28 -21.98 -7.70
CA ASN A 132 22.72 -23.07 -8.60
C ASN A 132 23.84 -22.61 -9.56
N ALA A 133 23.72 -21.39 -10.12
CA ALA A 133 24.76 -20.83 -10.96
C ALA A 133 26.07 -20.65 -10.18
N LEU A 134 26.01 -20.11 -8.96
CA LEU A 134 27.19 -19.97 -8.09
C LEU A 134 27.86 -21.30 -7.77
N ASP A 135 27.09 -22.37 -7.56
CA ASP A 135 27.61 -23.71 -7.27
C ASP A 135 28.39 -24.31 -8.46
N ILE A 136 28.10 -23.85 -9.68
CA ILE A 136 28.82 -24.26 -10.91
C ILE A 136 30.13 -23.46 -11.08
N VAL A 137 30.19 -22.23 -10.59
CA VAL A 137 31.37 -21.36 -10.78
C VAL A 137 32.58 -21.97 -10.10
N THR A 138 33.64 -22.20 -10.88
CA THR A 138 34.94 -22.62 -10.33
C THR A 138 35.64 -21.43 -9.67
N PRO A 139 36.02 -21.51 -8.39
CA PRO A 139 36.73 -20.41 -7.72
C PRO A 139 38.04 -20.05 -8.42
N ALA A 140 38.37 -18.76 -8.50
CA ALA A 140 39.54 -18.26 -9.22
C ALA A 140 40.85 -18.93 -8.79
N ALA A 141 41.05 -19.18 -7.49
CA ALA A 141 42.23 -19.86 -6.98
C ALA A 141 42.38 -21.29 -7.55
N LYS A 142 41.27 -22.00 -7.77
CA LYS A 142 41.28 -23.32 -8.38
C LYS A 142 41.59 -23.24 -9.87
N VAL A 143 41.09 -22.22 -10.57
CA VAL A 143 41.43 -21.95 -11.97
C VAL A 143 42.94 -21.70 -12.13
N ASP A 144 43.55 -20.92 -11.25
CA ASP A 144 44.99 -20.64 -11.30
C ASP A 144 45.84 -21.88 -11.04
N GLU A 145 45.42 -22.73 -10.10
CA GLU A 145 46.06 -24.02 -9.87
C GLU A 145 45.95 -24.93 -11.11
N LEU A 146 44.76 -25.03 -11.71
CA LEU A 146 44.56 -25.82 -12.92
C LEU A 146 45.42 -25.30 -14.09
N LYS A 147 45.55 -23.98 -14.25
CA LYS A 147 46.43 -23.38 -15.26
C LYS A 147 47.89 -23.79 -15.07
N LYS A 148 48.39 -23.80 -13.83
CA LYS A 148 49.76 -24.26 -13.53
C LYS A 148 49.95 -25.74 -13.85
N GLN A 149 48.96 -26.57 -13.51
CA GLN A 149 49.00 -28.01 -13.81
C GLN A 149 49.01 -28.28 -15.32
N VAL A 150 48.20 -27.55 -16.09
CA VAL A 150 48.18 -27.65 -17.56
C VAL A 150 49.52 -27.21 -18.15
N ALA A 151 50.12 -26.12 -17.67
CA ALA A 151 51.43 -25.68 -18.13
C ALA A 151 52.50 -26.76 -17.87
N ALA A 152 52.56 -27.31 -16.66
CA ALA A 152 53.51 -28.36 -16.31
C ALA A 152 53.30 -29.66 -17.12
N LEU A 153 52.05 -30.01 -17.47
CA LEU A 153 51.75 -31.15 -18.33
C LEU A 153 52.19 -30.92 -19.77
N ASN A 154 51.98 -29.71 -20.29
CA ASN A 154 52.43 -29.35 -21.63
C ASN A 154 53.95 -29.39 -21.76
N ASP A 155 54.69 -28.90 -20.76
CA ASP A 155 56.15 -28.97 -20.74
C ASP A 155 56.64 -30.43 -20.79
N ARG A 156 56.04 -31.30 -19.97
CA ARG A 156 56.37 -32.75 -19.97
C ARG A 156 56.06 -33.41 -21.31
N LEU A 157 54.95 -33.05 -21.96
CA LEU A 157 54.59 -33.57 -23.28
C LEU A 157 55.58 -33.11 -24.34
N HIS A 158 56.03 -31.85 -24.28
CA HIS A 158 57.04 -31.30 -25.18
C HIS A 158 58.37 -32.05 -25.02
N ASP A 159 58.87 -32.22 -23.80
CA ASP A 159 60.10 -32.95 -23.52
C ASP A 159 60.03 -34.42 -23.99
N ALA A 160 58.89 -35.08 -23.78
CA ALA A 160 58.65 -36.45 -24.22
C ALA A 160 58.52 -36.61 -25.75
N ALA A 161 58.21 -35.53 -26.47
CA ALA A 161 58.16 -35.50 -27.93
C ALA A 161 59.53 -35.21 -28.53
N VAL A 162 60.30 -34.30 -27.92
CA VAL A 162 61.70 -34.01 -28.30
C VAL A 162 62.56 -35.26 -28.14
N THR A 163 62.48 -35.93 -26.99
CA THR A 163 63.22 -37.18 -26.72
C THR A 163 62.84 -38.35 -27.63
N ARG A 164 61.64 -38.35 -28.23
CA ARG A 164 61.21 -39.36 -29.21
C ARG A 164 61.61 -39.05 -30.65
N SER A 165 62.03 -37.82 -30.94
CA SER A 165 62.37 -37.35 -32.29
C SER A 165 63.86 -37.40 -32.61
N GLU A 166 64.69 -37.92 -31.69
CA GLU A 166 66.10 -38.24 -31.92
C GLU A 166 66.26 -39.76 -32.20
N PRO A 167 66.12 -40.22 -33.46
CA PRO A 167 66.57 -41.55 -33.84
C PRO A 167 68.09 -41.55 -34.04
N SER A 168 68.75 -42.56 -33.47
CA SER A 168 70.13 -42.97 -33.79
C SER A 168 70.28 -43.45 -35.24
#